data_AF-A0A7V8W4Z1-F1
#
_entry.id   AF-A0A7V8W4Z1-F1
#
_cell.length_a   1.000
_cell.length_b   1.000
_cell.length_c   1.000
_cell.angle_alpha   90.00
_cell.angle_beta   90.00
_cell.angle_gamma   90.00
#
_symmetry.space_group_name_H-M   'P 1'
#
loop_
_entity.id
_entity.type
_entity.pdbx_description
1 polymer ?
#
loop_
_entity_poly.entity_id
_entity_poly.type
_entity_poly.pdbx_seq_one_letter_code
_entity_poly.pdbx_strand_id
1 'polypeptide(L)'
;MRVEYSKGERASRGLIQLHRQASEAASGRKMKVMLVFPPDWYPSEPYLSLPSLTSVLRAAGHQVIQKDINLEMYDWYFSEDFLKRVLRRVPQQLDRLRKLSKKRELAEWERDVQLALCDLTREYIAELIKKAETAKHIVRSQEFYDADKLEWAINVFREVTGVISLVYAPARICMPPMETDLSYKVFVSSELLDAVQDIQVNVYRDVFEHLLKPAIEAERPDVIGISIVLQQQLFSTMTFCALIKQHFPNIHVTIGGNTVTRLRDVLPDKPELFALFDSAVVYEGETAFLQLVEAVGAGRELTSVPNVIYRDAMGIHMSPLSFAEDMASLPPPDFDGLPLEKYFLPERILPYLATRGCYWGRCEFCDHGEGYTAGYRTKKI
;
A
#
# COMPACT_ATOMS: atom_id res chain seq x y z
N MET A 1 14.14 -19.14 21.95
CA MET A 1 15.05 -18.02 22.27
C MET A 1 14.17 -16.92 22.84
N ARG A 2 14.23 -16.64 24.16
CA ARG A 2 13.44 -15.54 24.75
C ARG A 2 13.99 -14.24 24.17
N VAL A 3 13.19 -13.54 23.37
CA VAL A 3 13.53 -12.17 22.94
C VAL A 3 13.43 -11.29 24.18
N GLU A 4 14.57 -10.85 24.71
CA GLU A 4 14.59 -9.80 25.71
C GLU A 4 14.10 -8.50 25.04
N TYR A 5 12.91 -8.05 25.43
CA TYR A 5 12.35 -6.77 25.01
C TYR A 5 13.06 -5.62 25.74
N SER A 6 14.29 -5.32 25.35
CA SER A 6 15.01 -4.10 25.74
C SER A 6 15.49 -3.37 24.49
N LYS A 7 14.55 -2.90 23.64
CA LYS A 7 14.92 -2.10 22.46
C LYS A 7 13.96 -0.95 22.26
N GLY A 8 14.43 0.26 22.57
CA GLY A 8 13.75 1.54 22.36
C GLY A 8 13.77 2.39 23.63
N GLU A 9 14.55 3.48 23.64
CA GLU A 9 14.36 4.51 24.65
C GLU A 9 13.03 5.21 24.39
N ARG A 10 12.16 5.25 25.40
CA ARG A 10 10.90 5.99 25.30
C ARG A 10 11.26 7.45 25.10
N ALA A 11 10.65 8.08 24.10
CA ALA A 11 10.85 9.50 23.82
C ALA A 11 10.68 10.31 25.11
N SER A 12 11.76 10.94 25.59
CA SER A 12 11.65 11.87 26.71
C SER A 12 10.97 13.13 26.20
N ARG A 13 10.14 13.77 27.04
CA ARG A 13 9.55 15.08 26.69
C ARG A 13 10.61 16.09 26.25
N GLY A 14 11.81 16.03 26.84
CA GLY A 14 12.96 16.85 26.47
C GLY A 14 13.46 16.58 25.04
N LEU A 15 13.58 15.32 24.62
CA LEU A 15 13.95 14.98 23.24
C LEU A 15 12.88 15.41 22.24
N ILE A 16 11.59 15.17 22.54
CA ILE A 16 10.47 15.62 21.68
C ILE A 16 10.49 17.14 21.54
N GLN A 17 10.72 17.87 22.64
CA GLN A 17 10.75 19.33 22.65
C GLN A 17 12.01 19.90 21.99
N LEU A 18 13.17 19.24 22.15
CA LEU A 18 14.40 19.56 21.42
C LEU A 18 14.25 19.31 19.93
N HIS A 19 13.60 18.22 19.52
CA HIS A 19 13.30 17.94 18.10
C HIS A 19 12.27 18.91 17.55
N ARG A 20 11.23 19.27 18.31
CA ARG A 20 10.27 20.30 17.93
C ARG A 20 10.94 21.66 17.79
N GLN A 21 11.83 22.04 18.70
CA GLN A 21 12.62 23.27 18.60
C GLN A 21 13.64 23.22 17.47
N ALA A 22 14.25 22.07 17.19
CA ALA A 22 15.14 21.88 16.04
C ALA A 22 14.39 21.92 14.71
N SER A 23 13.15 21.43 14.66
CA SER A 23 12.23 21.50 13.51
C SER A 23 11.66 22.91 13.32
N GLU A 24 11.31 23.62 14.40
CA GLU A 24 10.86 25.03 14.37
C GLU A 24 12.02 25.99 14.03
N ALA A 25 13.25 25.71 14.49
CA ALA A 25 14.45 26.47 14.18
C ALA A 25 15.05 26.11 12.80
N ALA A 26 14.85 24.87 12.34
CA ALA A 26 15.07 24.51 10.95
C ALA A 26 13.94 25.11 10.13
N SER A 27 14.16 26.34 9.66
CA SER A 27 13.48 26.90 8.49
C SER A 27 13.82 26.07 7.22
N GLY A 28 13.54 24.76 7.27
CA GLY A 28 13.70 23.84 6.17
C GLY A 28 12.63 24.10 5.12
N ARG A 29 12.95 23.74 3.88
CA ARG A 29 12.02 23.76 2.75
C ARG A 29 10.76 22.98 3.14
N LYS A 30 9.59 23.63 3.07
CA LYS A 30 8.31 22.93 3.23
C LYS A 30 8.11 21.99 2.05
N MET A 31 8.17 20.71 2.34
CA MET A 31 8.00 19.64 1.35
C MET A 31 6.52 19.37 1.07
N LYS A 32 6.24 18.92 -0.15
CA LYS A 32 4.97 18.32 -0.55
C LYS A 32 5.11 16.80 -0.50
N VAL A 33 4.35 16.16 0.38
CA VAL A 33 4.42 14.72 0.65
C VAL A 33 3.15 14.05 0.13
N MET A 34 3.29 13.00 -0.66
CA MET A 34 2.17 12.13 -1.02
C MET A 34 2.29 10.82 -0.23
N LEU A 35 1.26 10.51 0.55
CA LEU A 35 1.14 9.25 1.28
C LEU A 35 0.26 8.30 0.49
N VAL A 36 0.74 7.08 0.27
CA VAL A 36 0.09 6.06 -0.54
C VAL A 36 -0.21 4.83 0.31
N PHE A 37 -1.46 4.38 0.28
CA PHE A 37 -1.84 3.06 0.76
C PHE A 37 -2.00 2.13 -0.45
N PRO A 38 -1.15 1.10 -0.60
CA PRO A 38 -1.14 0.23 -1.76
C PRO A 38 -2.33 -0.76 -1.77
N PRO A 39 -2.72 -1.29 -2.94
CA PRO A 39 -3.75 -2.33 -3.10
C PRO A 39 -3.65 -3.58 -2.21
N ASP A 40 -4.70 -4.39 -2.26
CA ASP A 40 -4.91 -5.69 -1.58
C ASP A 40 -5.28 -5.59 -0.10
N TRP A 41 -6.24 -4.71 0.20
CA TRP A 41 -6.91 -4.55 1.48
C TRP A 41 -8.43 -4.43 1.29
N TYR A 42 -9.24 -4.82 2.27
CA TYR A 42 -10.68 -4.65 2.16
C TYR A 42 -11.08 -3.17 2.27
N PRO A 43 -11.71 -2.54 1.27
CA PRO A 43 -11.92 -1.10 1.24
C PRO A 43 -13.15 -0.66 2.07
N SER A 44 -13.28 -1.13 3.30
CA SER A 44 -14.36 -0.75 4.22
C SER A 44 -14.08 0.54 5.01
N GLU A 45 -12.81 0.82 5.29
CA GLU A 45 -12.38 2.01 6.00
C GLU A 45 -10.98 2.45 5.54
N PRO A 46 -10.62 3.74 5.70
CA PRO A 46 -9.27 4.20 5.45
C PRO A 46 -8.28 3.52 6.39
N TYR A 47 -7.16 3.05 5.87
CA TYR A 47 -6.12 2.52 6.74
C TYR A 47 -5.45 3.64 7.55
N LEU A 48 -5.36 3.46 8.87
CA LEU A 48 -5.05 4.53 9.83
C LEU A 48 -3.65 5.15 9.68
N SER A 49 -2.70 4.48 9.01
CA SER A 49 -1.34 5.03 8.89
C SER A 49 -1.30 6.33 8.10
N LEU A 50 -2.09 6.50 7.03
CA LEU A 50 -2.02 7.75 6.26
C LEU A 50 -2.58 8.92 7.08
N PRO A 51 -3.76 8.82 7.73
CA PRO A 51 -4.25 9.87 8.61
C PRO A 51 -3.33 10.21 9.78
N SER A 52 -2.65 9.20 10.35
CA SER A 52 -1.73 9.40 11.47
C SER A 52 -0.44 10.12 11.05
N LEU A 53 0.12 9.79 9.89
CA LEU A 53 1.28 10.49 9.35
C LEU A 53 0.92 11.89 8.86
N THR A 54 -0.27 12.04 8.26
CA THR A 54 -0.78 13.33 7.76
C THR A 54 -0.87 14.36 8.86
N SER A 55 -1.44 14.00 10.02
CA SER A 55 -1.61 14.94 11.12
C SER A 55 -0.28 15.46 11.66
N VAL A 56 0.75 14.62 11.74
CA VAL A 56 2.10 15.01 12.20
C VAL A 56 2.81 15.88 11.17
N LEU A 57 2.76 15.51 9.90
CA LEU A 57 3.41 16.26 8.80
C LEU A 57 2.76 17.64 8.58
N ARG A 58 1.42 17.72 8.58
CA ARG A 58 0.69 19.00 8.44
C ARG A 58 0.90 19.91 9.65
N ALA A 59 0.98 19.35 10.87
CA ALA A 59 1.33 20.12 12.07
C ALA A 59 2.73 20.74 11.98
N ALA A 60 3.67 20.09 11.30
CA ALA A 60 4.99 20.63 10.99
C ALA A 60 5.00 21.59 9.76
N GLY A 61 3.85 21.85 9.15
CA GLY A 61 3.68 22.80 8.04
C GLY A 61 3.99 22.24 6.65
N HIS A 62 4.13 20.92 6.50
CA HIS A 62 4.25 20.27 5.19
C HIS A 62 2.89 20.18 4.49
N GLN A 63 2.89 20.20 3.15
CA GLN A 63 1.70 19.87 2.37
C GLN A 63 1.59 18.35 2.25
N VAL A 64 0.42 17.79 2.51
CA VAL A 64 0.22 16.33 2.50
C VAL A 64 -1.00 15.95 1.67
N ILE A 65 -0.79 15.02 0.74
CA ILE A 65 -1.81 14.40 -0.11
C ILE A 65 -1.94 12.94 0.33
N GLN A 66 -3.17 12.52 0.62
CA GLN A 66 -3.47 11.13 0.96
C GLN A 66 -4.03 10.43 -0.26
N LYS A 67 -3.48 9.27 -0.62
CA LYS A 67 -3.93 8.44 -1.75
C LYS A 67 -4.14 7.00 -1.29
N ASP A 68 -5.40 6.64 -1.07
CA ASP A 68 -5.80 5.26 -0.86
C ASP A 68 -5.98 4.57 -2.22
N ILE A 69 -4.85 4.11 -2.78
CA ILE A 69 -4.84 3.45 -4.10
C ILE A 69 -5.54 2.10 -4.03
N ASN A 70 -5.63 1.48 -2.86
CA ASN A 70 -6.45 0.29 -2.66
C ASN A 70 -7.93 0.55 -2.94
N LEU A 71 -8.51 1.56 -2.28
CA LEU A 71 -9.90 1.95 -2.50
C LEU A 71 -10.13 2.38 -3.95
N GLU A 72 -9.25 3.23 -4.49
CA GLU A 72 -9.40 3.74 -5.85
C GLU A 72 -9.27 2.63 -6.91
N MET A 73 -8.40 1.64 -6.68
CA MET A 73 -8.29 0.47 -7.55
C MET A 73 -9.59 -0.32 -7.61
N TYR A 74 -10.21 -0.64 -6.46
CA TYR A 74 -11.46 -1.40 -6.45
C TYR A 74 -12.63 -0.57 -7.02
N ASP A 75 -12.73 0.73 -6.68
CA ASP A 75 -13.75 1.61 -7.29
C ASP A 75 -13.62 1.65 -8.83
N TRP A 76 -12.39 1.65 -9.34
CA TRP A 76 -12.09 1.59 -10.76
C TRP A 76 -12.34 0.22 -11.37
N TYR A 77 -11.95 -0.88 -10.72
CA TYR A 77 -12.19 -2.25 -11.23
C TYR A 77 -13.66 -2.54 -11.48
N PHE A 78 -14.53 -1.99 -10.63
CA PHE A 78 -15.99 -2.11 -10.76
C PHE A 78 -16.63 -0.97 -11.57
N SER A 79 -15.84 -0.25 -12.38
CA SER A 79 -16.34 0.84 -13.23
C SER A 79 -16.50 0.42 -14.69
N GLU A 80 -17.35 1.17 -15.40
CA GLU A 80 -17.50 1.05 -16.86
C GLU A 80 -16.19 1.24 -17.62
N ASP A 81 -15.33 2.19 -17.20
CA ASP A 81 -14.05 2.45 -17.88
C ASP A 81 -13.15 1.22 -17.85
N PHE A 82 -12.98 0.60 -16.68
CA PHE A 82 -12.10 -0.56 -16.56
C PHE A 82 -12.66 -1.80 -17.23
N LEU A 83 -13.94 -2.11 -17.07
CA LEU A 83 -14.54 -3.29 -17.70
C LEU A 83 -14.51 -3.19 -19.24
N LYS A 84 -14.62 -1.98 -19.81
CA LYS A 84 -14.34 -1.76 -21.24
C LYS A 84 -12.87 -1.97 -21.60
N ARG A 85 -11.91 -1.62 -20.72
CA ARG A 85 -10.48 -1.95 -20.92
C ARG A 85 -10.24 -3.44 -20.90
N VAL A 86 -10.86 -4.17 -19.98
CA VAL A 86 -10.79 -5.64 -19.90
C VAL A 86 -11.25 -6.25 -21.22
N LEU A 87 -12.41 -5.83 -21.74
CA LEU A 87 -12.89 -6.30 -23.04
C LEU A 87 -11.91 -6.03 -24.19
N ARG A 88 -11.22 -4.87 -24.18
CA ARG A 88 -10.19 -4.54 -25.18
C ARG A 88 -8.93 -5.42 -25.07
N ARG A 89 -8.64 -5.99 -23.90
CA ARG A 89 -7.52 -6.92 -23.67
C ARG A 89 -7.82 -8.35 -24.12
N VAL A 90 -9.09 -8.75 -24.22
CA VAL A 90 -9.49 -10.12 -24.61
C VAL A 90 -8.81 -10.61 -25.90
N PRO A 91 -8.79 -9.85 -27.03
CA PRO A 91 -8.14 -10.31 -28.25
C PRO A 91 -6.63 -10.50 -28.10
N GLN A 92 -5.98 -9.68 -27.25
CA GLN A 92 -4.53 -9.76 -27.00
C GLN A 92 -4.19 -11.07 -26.26
N GLN A 93 -5.00 -11.41 -25.26
CA GLN A 93 -4.82 -12.64 -24.49
C GLN A 93 -5.16 -13.90 -25.31
N LEU A 94 -6.20 -13.86 -26.15
CA LEU A 94 -6.51 -14.94 -27.09
C LEU A 94 -5.38 -15.15 -28.11
N ASP A 95 -4.79 -14.08 -28.64
CA ASP A 95 -3.64 -14.17 -29.55
C ASP A 95 -2.40 -14.74 -28.85
N ARG A 96 -2.16 -14.38 -27.59
CA ARG A 96 -1.10 -14.98 -26.77
C ARG A 96 -1.28 -16.49 -26.62
N LEU A 97 -2.47 -16.94 -26.23
CA LEU A 97 -2.77 -18.37 -26.08
C LEU A 97 -2.69 -19.12 -27.42
N ARG A 98 -3.13 -18.49 -28.51
CA ARG A 98 -2.97 -19.04 -29.88
C ARG A 98 -1.50 -19.17 -30.29
N LYS A 99 -0.65 -18.21 -29.94
CA LYS A 99 0.79 -18.29 -30.21
C LYS A 99 1.44 -19.38 -29.37
N LEU A 100 0.99 -19.57 -28.14
CA LEU A 100 1.49 -20.61 -27.24
C LEU A 100 1.10 -22.01 -27.72
N SER A 101 -0.14 -22.20 -28.20
CA SER A 101 -0.62 -23.48 -28.72
C SER A 101 0.12 -23.96 -29.97
N LYS A 102 0.72 -23.03 -30.74
CA LYS A 102 1.63 -23.37 -31.85
C LYS A 102 3.00 -23.88 -31.39
N LYS A 103 3.40 -23.55 -30.16
CA LYS A 103 4.71 -23.93 -29.60
C LYS A 103 4.64 -25.20 -28.75
N ARG A 104 3.54 -25.39 -28.01
CA ARG A 104 3.29 -26.57 -27.18
C ARG A 104 1.79 -26.81 -27.02
N GLU A 105 1.42 -28.01 -26.60
CA GLU A 105 0.06 -28.26 -26.13
C GLU A 105 -0.27 -27.33 -24.94
N LEU A 106 -1.47 -26.76 -24.97
CA LEU A 106 -1.96 -25.92 -23.87
C LEU A 106 -2.29 -26.81 -22.66
N ALA A 107 -1.91 -26.35 -21.47
CA ALA A 107 -2.34 -26.96 -20.23
C ALA A 107 -3.87 -26.83 -20.10
N GLU A 108 -4.47 -27.69 -19.27
CA GLU A 108 -5.92 -27.70 -19.05
C GLU A 108 -6.46 -26.30 -18.68
N TRP A 109 -5.86 -25.66 -17.67
CA TRP A 109 -6.25 -24.33 -17.24
C TRP A 109 -6.09 -23.25 -18.33
N GLU A 110 -5.15 -23.40 -19.26
CA GLU A 110 -4.96 -22.47 -20.38
C GLU A 110 -6.09 -22.61 -21.42
N ARG A 111 -6.57 -23.85 -21.62
CA ARG A 111 -7.74 -24.12 -22.46
C ARG A 111 -9.01 -23.58 -21.81
N ASP A 112 -9.15 -23.73 -20.50
CA ASP A 112 -10.30 -23.19 -19.75
C ASP A 112 -10.34 -21.66 -19.85
N VAL A 113 -9.20 -20.99 -19.65
CA VAL A 113 -9.08 -19.54 -19.86
C VAL A 113 -9.41 -19.17 -21.30
N GLN A 114 -8.91 -19.92 -22.29
CA GLN A 114 -9.20 -19.65 -23.71
C GLN A 114 -10.70 -19.74 -24.01
N LEU A 115 -11.40 -20.74 -23.47
CA LEU A 115 -12.84 -20.90 -23.65
C LEU A 115 -13.61 -19.77 -22.95
N ALA A 116 -13.29 -19.48 -21.69
CA ALA A 116 -13.94 -18.42 -20.92
C ALA A 116 -13.77 -17.03 -21.57
N LEU A 117 -12.60 -16.75 -22.18
CA LEU A 117 -12.36 -15.52 -22.93
C LEU A 117 -13.26 -15.37 -24.16
N CYS A 118 -13.66 -16.47 -24.82
CA CYS A 118 -14.59 -16.44 -25.94
C CYS A 118 -16.01 -16.03 -25.52
N ASP A 119 -16.38 -16.28 -24.27
CA ASP A 119 -17.70 -15.93 -23.71
C ASP A 119 -17.80 -14.47 -23.27
N LEU A 120 -16.67 -13.75 -23.18
CA LEU A 120 -16.61 -12.33 -22.83
C LEU A 120 -17.04 -11.42 -24.00
N THR A 121 -18.32 -11.48 -24.34
CA THR A 121 -18.95 -10.65 -25.38
C THR A 121 -19.15 -9.20 -24.92
N ARG A 122 -19.45 -8.29 -25.88
CA ARG A 122 -19.80 -6.90 -25.58
C ARG A 122 -21.05 -6.82 -24.71
N GLU A 123 -22.04 -7.66 -25.02
CA GLU A 123 -23.30 -7.76 -24.32
C GLU A 123 -23.10 -8.23 -22.88
N TYR A 124 -22.30 -9.28 -22.67
CA TYR A 124 -21.95 -9.79 -21.35
C TYR A 124 -21.25 -8.72 -20.49
N ILE A 125 -20.22 -8.06 -21.03
CA ILE A 125 -19.51 -7.00 -20.29
C ILE A 125 -20.44 -5.81 -19.99
N ALA A 126 -21.34 -5.45 -20.91
CA ALA A 126 -22.31 -4.37 -20.67
C ALA A 126 -23.29 -4.70 -19.53
N GLU A 127 -23.72 -5.97 -19.41
CA GLU A 127 -24.53 -6.43 -18.28
C GLU A 127 -23.72 -6.42 -16.98
N LEU A 128 -22.48 -6.92 -17.01
CA LEU A 128 -21.59 -6.96 -15.86
C LEU A 128 -21.30 -5.55 -15.31
N ILE A 129 -21.15 -4.55 -16.18
CA ILE A 129 -21.01 -3.14 -15.77
C ILE A 129 -22.21 -2.68 -14.94
N LYS A 130 -23.44 -2.97 -15.38
CA LYS A 130 -24.65 -2.59 -14.64
C LYS A 130 -24.72 -3.30 -13.28
N LYS A 131 -24.36 -4.58 -13.25
CA LYS A 131 -24.28 -5.35 -11.99
C LYS A 131 -23.26 -4.73 -11.05
N ALA A 132 -22.06 -4.42 -11.53
CA ALA A 132 -20.97 -3.87 -10.74
C ALA A 132 -21.32 -2.50 -10.12
N GLU A 133 -21.94 -1.60 -10.88
CA GLU A 133 -22.42 -0.32 -10.35
C GLU A 133 -23.53 -0.50 -9.30
N THR A 134 -24.45 -1.45 -9.53
CA THR A 134 -25.50 -1.79 -8.55
C THR A 134 -24.90 -2.39 -7.28
N ALA A 135 -23.91 -3.28 -7.40
CA ALA A 135 -23.20 -3.86 -6.26
C ALA A 135 -22.47 -2.79 -5.44
N LYS A 136 -21.79 -1.84 -6.09
CA LYS A 136 -21.19 -0.67 -5.43
C LYS A 136 -22.24 0.17 -4.68
N HIS A 137 -23.42 0.37 -5.27
CA HIS A 137 -24.50 1.09 -4.60
C HIS A 137 -25.00 0.35 -3.36
N ILE A 138 -25.21 -0.97 -3.46
CA ILE A 138 -25.65 -1.80 -2.32
C ILE A 138 -24.67 -1.67 -1.16
N VAL A 139 -23.37 -1.87 -1.40
CA VAL A 139 -22.39 -1.85 -0.30
C VAL A 139 -22.17 -0.46 0.33
N ARG A 140 -22.58 0.61 -0.35
CA ARG A 140 -22.48 2.00 0.11
C ARG A 140 -23.81 2.55 0.64
N SER A 141 -24.87 1.75 0.67
CA SER A 141 -26.21 2.19 1.08
C SER A 141 -26.78 1.30 2.18
N GLN A 142 -27.90 1.71 2.75
CA GLN A 142 -28.59 0.93 3.78
C GLN A 142 -29.03 -0.47 3.28
N GLU A 143 -29.04 -0.70 1.96
CA GLU A 143 -29.23 -2.04 1.37
C GLU A 143 -28.12 -3.03 1.75
N PHE A 144 -26.95 -2.56 2.19
CA PHE A 144 -25.88 -3.39 2.75
C PHE A 144 -26.36 -4.31 3.89
N TYR A 145 -27.34 -3.87 4.67
CA TYR A 145 -27.85 -4.65 5.81
C TYR A 145 -28.88 -5.72 5.43
N ASP A 146 -29.28 -5.78 4.15
CA ASP A 146 -30.07 -6.87 3.59
C ASP A 146 -29.11 -7.99 3.14
N ALA A 147 -29.21 -9.15 3.79
CA ALA A 147 -28.26 -10.25 3.60
C ALA A 147 -28.26 -10.78 2.16
N ASP A 148 -29.42 -10.88 1.51
CA ASP A 148 -29.54 -11.42 0.15
C ASP A 148 -28.92 -10.45 -0.86
N LYS A 149 -29.14 -9.14 -0.65
CA LYS A 149 -28.53 -8.10 -1.50
C LYS A 149 -27.03 -8.01 -1.32
N LEU A 150 -26.54 -8.09 -0.08
CA LEU A 150 -25.11 -8.09 0.19
C LEU A 150 -24.44 -9.32 -0.41
N GLU A 151 -25.01 -10.52 -0.23
CA GLU A 151 -24.49 -11.73 -0.85
C GLU A 151 -24.44 -11.62 -2.38
N TRP A 152 -25.50 -11.10 -2.99
CA TRP A 152 -25.53 -10.82 -4.42
C TRP A 152 -24.42 -9.85 -4.86
N ALA A 153 -24.24 -8.74 -4.14
CA ALA A 153 -23.21 -7.74 -4.45
C ALA A 153 -21.79 -8.33 -4.34
N ILE A 154 -21.52 -9.14 -3.31
CA ILE A 154 -20.24 -9.83 -3.15
C ILE A 154 -20.01 -10.84 -4.28
N ASN A 155 -21.03 -11.57 -4.72
CA ASN A 155 -20.91 -12.49 -5.85
C ASN A 155 -20.65 -11.75 -7.17
N VAL A 156 -21.23 -10.57 -7.36
CA VAL A 156 -20.91 -9.69 -8.51
C VAL A 156 -19.45 -9.24 -8.46
N PHE A 157 -18.92 -8.85 -7.29
CA PHE A 157 -17.50 -8.48 -7.18
C PHE A 157 -16.58 -9.66 -7.54
N ARG A 158 -16.91 -10.87 -7.09
CA ARG A 158 -16.18 -12.10 -7.47
C ARG A 158 -16.25 -12.37 -8.98
N GLU A 159 -17.41 -12.18 -9.60
CA GLU A 159 -17.59 -12.32 -11.04
C GLU A 159 -16.69 -11.33 -11.78
N VAL A 160 -16.71 -10.05 -11.39
CA VAL A 160 -15.85 -9.01 -11.98
C VAL A 160 -14.37 -9.36 -11.81
N THR A 161 -13.90 -9.70 -10.61
CA THR A 161 -12.47 -10.02 -10.41
C THR A 161 -12.06 -11.30 -11.14
N GLY A 162 -12.97 -12.27 -11.29
CA GLY A 162 -12.79 -13.45 -12.14
C GLY A 162 -12.60 -13.07 -13.61
N VAL A 163 -13.44 -12.18 -14.14
CA VAL A 163 -13.34 -11.68 -15.53
C VAL A 163 -12.04 -10.89 -15.76
N ILE A 164 -11.61 -10.08 -14.78
CA ILE A 164 -10.31 -9.39 -14.85
C ILE A 164 -9.18 -10.42 -14.86
N SER A 165 -9.23 -11.44 -14.01
CA SER A 165 -8.21 -12.50 -13.95
C SER A 165 -8.01 -13.21 -15.29
N LEU A 166 -9.06 -13.40 -16.09
CA LEU A 166 -8.94 -14.05 -17.40
C LEU A 166 -7.99 -13.30 -18.35
N VAL A 167 -8.04 -11.97 -18.38
CA VAL A 167 -7.20 -11.16 -19.29
C VAL A 167 -5.78 -10.94 -18.77
N TYR A 168 -5.55 -11.16 -17.46
CA TYR A 168 -4.23 -11.12 -16.82
C TYR A 168 -3.65 -12.52 -16.52
N ALA A 169 -4.33 -13.60 -16.94
CA ALA A 169 -3.94 -14.97 -16.61
C ALA A 169 -2.45 -15.24 -16.97
N PRO A 170 -1.68 -15.86 -16.05
CA PRO A 170 -2.13 -16.62 -14.88
C PRO A 170 -2.42 -15.81 -13.60
N ALA A 171 -2.33 -14.48 -13.62
CA ALA A 171 -2.70 -13.69 -12.44
C ALA A 171 -4.14 -13.97 -12.01
N ARG A 172 -4.37 -14.01 -10.71
CA ARG A 172 -5.69 -14.19 -10.10
C ARG A 172 -5.95 -13.05 -9.13
N ILE A 173 -7.02 -12.32 -9.37
CA ILE A 173 -7.50 -11.27 -8.50
C ILE A 173 -8.73 -11.80 -7.79
N CYS A 174 -8.70 -11.78 -6.46
CA CYS A 174 -9.77 -12.26 -5.61
C CYS A 174 -10.32 -11.11 -4.77
N MET A 175 -11.64 -11.08 -4.62
CA MET A 175 -12.34 -10.25 -3.66
C MET A 175 -13.72 -10.87 -3.34
N PRO A 176 -13.99 -11.38 -2.12
CA PRO A 176 -13.08 -11.82 -1.05
C PRO A 176 -12.61 -13.29 -1.20
N PRO A 177 -11.44 -13.69 -0.62
CA PRO A 177 -10.49 -12.85 0.13
C PRO A 177 -9.76 -11.86 -0.79
N MET A 178 -9.25 -10.78 -0.22
CA MET A 178 -8.62 -9.68 -0.96
C MET A 178 -7.17 -10.06 -1.20
N GLU A 179 -6.92 -10.65 -2.37
CA GLU A 179 -5.60 -11.15 -2.73
C GLU A 179 -5.46 -11.15 -4.23
N THR A 180 -4.35 -10.59 -4.70
CA THR A 180 -3.92 -10.68 -6.08
C THR A 180 -2.67 -11.56 -6.13
N ASP A 181 -2.84 -12.75 -6.69
CA ASP A 181 -1.75 -13.68 -6.95
C ASP A 181 -1.22 -13.45 -8.37
N LEU A 182 0.00 -12.94 -8.50
CA LEU A 182 0.66 -12.75 -9.79
C LEU A 182 1.34 -14.03 -10.31
N SER A 183 1.14 -15.19 -9.66
CA SER A 183 1.87 -16.45 -9.93
C SER A 183 3.38 -16.37 -9.68
N TYR A 184 3.79 -15.47 -8.77
CA TYR A 184 5.16 -15.32 -8.28
C TYR A 184 5.17 -15.46 -6.75
N LYS A 185 6.32 -15.82 -6.17
CA LYS A 185 6.47 -15.93 -4.72
C LYS A 185 6.88 -14.59 -4.11
N VAL A 186 5.98 -14.04 -3.29
CA VAL A 186 6.14 -12.75 -2.57
C VAL A 186 7.44 -12.65 -1.77
N PHE A 187 7.91 -13.74 -1.16
CA PHE A 187 9.10 -13.75 -0.29
C PHE A 187 10.40 -14.19 -0.98
N VAL A 188 10.40 -14.27 -2.31
CA VAL A 188 11.60 -14.53 -3.10
C VAL A 188 11.92 -13.24 -3.86
N SER A 189 12.96 -12.52 -3.44
CA SER A 189 13.26 -11.17 -3.97
C SER A 189 13.48 -11.15 -5.49
N SER A 190 14.07 -12.19 -6.07
CA SER A 190 14.22 -12.31 -7.52
C SER A 190 12.88 -12.46 -8.24
N GLU A 191 11.96 -13.28 -7.72
CA GLU A 191 10.62 -13.44 -8.29
C GLU A 191 9.78 -12.16 -8.13
N LEU A 192 9.96 -11.43 -7.01
CA LEU A 192 9.34 -10.12 -6.82
C LEU A 192 9.82 -9.11 -7.88
N LEU A 193 11.12 -9.10 -8.19
CA LEU A 193 11.71 -8.26 -9.22
C LEU A 193 11.26 -8.67 -10.63
N ASP A 194 11.14 -9.97 -10.91
CA ASP A 194 10.60 -10.48 -12.17
C ASP A 194 9.13 -10.04 -12.36
N ALA A 195 8.31 -10.16 -11.31
CA ALA A 195 6.92 -9.74 -11.32
C ALA A 195 6.76 -8.24 -11.63
N VAL A 196 7.64 -7.39 -11.09
CA VAL A 196 7.67 -5.94 -11.37
C VAL A 196 7.83 -5.67 -12.87
N GLN A 197 8.63 -6.48 -13.58
CA GLN A 197 8.92 -6.31 -15.02
C GLN A 197 7.89 -6.98 -15.93
N ASP A 198 7.05 -7.89 -15.42
CA ASP A 198 6.06 -8.61 -16.23
C ASP A 198 4.89 -7.70 -16.63
N ILE A 199 4.91 -7.21 -17.88
CA ILE A 199 3.86 -6.34 -18.43
C ILE A 199 2.53 -7.05 -18.72
N GLN A 200 2.50 -8.38 -18.70
CA GLN A 200 1.33 -9.18 -19.05
C GLN A 200 0.55 -9.62 -17.81
N VAL A 201 1.24 -9.97 -16.73
CA VAL A 201 0.63 -10.55 -15.53
C VAL A 201 0.43 -9.49 -14.44
N ASN A 202 1.33 -8.50 -14.36
CA ASN A 202 1.30 -7.49 -13.31
C ASN A 202 0.24 -6.41 -13.56
N VAL A 203 -0.96 -6.64 -13.02
CA VAL A 203 -2.09 -5.72 -13.11
C VAL A 203 -1.81 -4.35 -12.47
N TYR A 204 -0.91 -4.26 -11.48
CA TYR A 204 -0.62 -3.00 -10.80
C TYR A 204 0.09 -1.98 -11.69
N ARG A 205 0.65 -2.40 -12.83
CA ARG A 205 1.15 -1.46 -13.84
C ARG A 205 0.03 -0.62 -14.43
N ASP A 206 -1.14 -1.22 -14.67
CA ASP A 206 -2.33 -0.49 -15.14
C ASP A 206 -2.90 0.41 -14.04
N VAL A 207 -2.87 -0.05 -12.79
CA VAL A 207 -3.27 0.74 -11.61
C VAL A 207 -2.36 1.97 -11.45
N PHE A 208 -1.05 1.79 -11.62
CA PHE A 208 -0.08 2.90 -11.61
C PHE A 208 -0.38 3.90 -12.72
N GLU A 209 -0.48 3.43 -13.97
CA GLU A 209 -0.70 4.30 -15.12
C GLU A 209 -2.04 5.05 -15.06
N HIS A 210 -3.08 4.42 -14.51
CA HIS A 210 -4.41 5.03 -14.48
C HIS A 210 -4.66 5.91 -13.25
N LEU A 211 -4.15 5.53 -12.08
CA LEU A 211 -4.50 6.19 -10.82
C LEU A 211 -3.33 6.97 -10.22
N LEU A 212 -2.19 6.31 -9.98
CA LEU A 212 -1.11 6.89 -9.20
C LEU A 212 -0.29 7.91 -10.02
N LYS A 213 0.05 7.57 -11.27
CA LYS A 213 0.86 8.45 -12.13
C LYS A 213 0.18 9.79 -12.43
N PRO A 214 -1.10 9.87 -12.84
CA PRO A 214 -1.78 11.16 -13.03
C PRO A 214 -1.83 11.99 -11.74
N ALA A 215 -2.01 11.34 -10.58
CA ALA A 215 -1.97 12.02 -9.29
C ALA A 215 -0.57 12.59 -8.99
N ILE A 216 0.50 11.85 -9.27
CA ILE A 216 1.88 12.33 -9.11
C ILE A 216 2.17 13.49 -10.07
N GLU A 217 1.72 13.43 -11.32
CA GLU A 217 1.90 14.50 -12.31
C GLU A 217 1.18 15.79 -11.90
N ALA A 218 -0.06 15.68 -11.39
CA ALA A 218 -0.85 16.81 -10.93
C ALA A 218 -0.27 17.43 -9.65
N GLU A 219 0.09 16.59 -8.68
CA GLU A 219 0.50 17.05 -7.37
C GLU A 219 1.98 17.42 -7.32
N ARG A 220 2.85 16.77 -8.09
CA ARG A 220 4.31 16.95 -8.09
C ARG A 220 4.91 16.88 -6.66
N PRO A 221 4.72 15.76 -5.92
CA PRO A 221 5.27 15.63 -4.59
C PRO A 221 6.80 15.57 -4.61
N ASP A 222 7.44 16.10 -3.57
CA ASP A 222 8.88 15.95 -3.36
C ASP A 222 9.22 14.58 -2.74
N VAL A 223 8.32 14.05 -1.91
CA VAL A 223 8.47 12.77 -1.21
C VAL A 223 7.21 11.92 -1.36
N ILE A 224 7.36 10.63 -1.62
CA ILE A 224 6.27 9.65 -1.57
C ILE A 224 6.53 8.65 -0.45
N GLY A 225 5.59 8.53 0.48
CA GLY A 225 5.59 7.51 1.54
C GLY A 225 4.57 6.41 1.26
N ILE A 226 4.99 5.15 1.16
CA ILE A 226 4.10 4.00 0.90
C ILE A 226 3.98 3.13 2.16
N SER A 227 2.77 2.97 2.68
CA SER A 227 2.51 2.21 3.92
C SER A 227 2.10 0.77 3.63
N ILE A 228 2.99 -0.18 3.86
CA ILE A 228 2.80 -1.63 3.62
C ILE A 228 2.42 -2.33 4.93
N VAL A 229 1.25 -2.96 4.96
CA VAL A 229 0.67 -3.59 6.15
C VAL A 229 0.63 -5.10 6.03
N LEU A 230 0.22 -5.58 4.85
CA LEU A 230 0.10 -6.98 4.51
C LEU A 230 1.17 -7.37 3.49
N GLN A 231 1.60 -8.64 3.55
CA GLN A 231 2.59 -9.20 2.63
C GLN A 231 2.15 -9.13 1.16
N GLN A 232 0.84 -9.28 0.90
CA GLN A 232 0.26 -9.25 -0.45
C GLN A 232 0.52 -7.90 -1.16
N GLN A 233 0.63 -6.81 -0.40
CA GLN A 233 0.84 -5.47 -0.94
C GLN A 233 2.29 -5.24 -1.43
N LEU A 234 3.20 -6.22 -1.27
CA LEU A 234 4.58 -6.11 -1.74
C LEU A 234 4.66 -6.05 -3.26
N PHE A 235 3.85 -6.81 -4.00
CA PHE A 235 3.85 -6.74 -5.47
C PHE A 235 3.45 -5.36 -5.96
N SER A 236 2.32 -4.83 -5.47
CA SER A 236 1.83 -3.50 -5.86
C SER A 236 2.83 -2.41 -5.44
N THR A 237 3.36 -2.47 -4.22
CA THR A 237 4.34 -1.49 -3.73
C THR A 237 5.62 -1.50 -4.54
N MET A 238 6.25 -2.66 -4.78
CA MET A 238 7.49 -2.71 -5.56
C MET A 238 7.28 -2.29 -7.00
N THR A 239 6.12 -2.60 -7.58
CA THR A 239 5.73 -2.12 -8.90
C THR A 239 5.62 -0.60 -8.93
N PHE A 240 4.94 0.00 -7.95
CA PHE A 240 4.83 1.45 -7.85
C PHE A 240 6.19 2.11 -7.64
N CYS A 241 7.01 1.60 -6.71
CA CYS A 241 8.36 2.08 -6.48
C CYS A 241 9.20 2.10 -7.78
N ALA A 242 9.25 0.97 -8.51
CA ALA A 242 9.98 0.87 -9.76
C ALA A 242 9.51 1.88 -10.82
N LEU A 243 8.19 2.01 -10.99
CA LEU A 243 7.61 2.92 -11.98
C LEU A 243 7.74 4.39 -11.58
N ILE A 244 7.66 4.70 -10.28
CA ILE A 244 7.94 6.05 -9.77
C ILE A 244 9.39 6.42 -10.06
N LYS A 245 10.38 5.56 -9.74
CA LYS A 245 11.79 5.86 -10.03
C LYS A 245 12.08 5.96 -11.53
N GLN A 246 11.36 5.20 -12.37
CA GLN A 246 11.46 5.28 -13.83
C GLN A 246 10.93 6.62 -14.39
N HIS A 247 9.76 7.07 -13.94
CA HIS A 247 9.09 8.26 -14.51
C HIS A 247 9.41 9.57 -13.78
N PHE A 248 9.74 9.49 -12.49
CA PHE A 248 9.93 10.61 -11.57
C PHE A 248 11.18 10.39 -10.69
N PRO A 249 12.39 10.29 -11.27
CA PRO A 249 13.60 9.87 -10.56
C PRO A 249 13.99 10.78 -9.39
N ASN A 250 13.55 12.04 -9.41
CA ASN A 250 13.85 13.05 -8.39
C ASN A 250 12.97 12.97 -7.14
N ILE A 251 11.89 12.18 -7.17
CA ILE A 251 11.04 11.99 -6.00
C ILE A 251 11.73 11.02 -5.05
N HIS A 252 11.81 11.40 -3.77
CA HIS A 252 12.31 10.51 -2.73
C HIS A 252 11.20 9.52 -2.33
N VAL A 253 11.42 8.23 -2.55
CA VAL A 253 10.45 7.17 -2.28
C VAL A 253 10.82 6.45 -0.99
N THR A 254 9.93 6.48 -0.01
CA THR A 254 10.09 5.78 1.26
C THR A 254 8.98 4.74 1.44
N ILE A 255 9.36 3.52 1.81
CA ILE A 255 8.40 2.50 2.24
C ILE A 255 8.36 2.40 3.76
N GLY A 256 7.24 1.96 4.33
CA GLY A 256 7.14 1.71 5.77
C GLY A 256 5.98 0.79 6.13
N GLY A 257 5.71 0.65 7.42
CA GLY A 257 4.60 -0.17 7.93
C GLY A 257 5.04 -1.53 8.46
N ASN A 258 4.05 -2.34 8.85
CA ASN A 258 4.30 -3.57 9.61
C ASN A 258 5.13 -4.58 8.82
N THR A 259 4.81 -4.81 7.54
CA THR A 259 5.56 -5.75 6.70
C THR A 259 7.03 -5.33 6.55
N VAL A 260 7.29 -4.03 6.35
CA VAL A 260 8.66 -3.48 6.26
C VAL A 260 9.41 -3.70 7.58
N THR A 261 8.75 -3.48 8.72
CA THR A 261 9.33 -3.72 10.05
C THR A 261 9.70 -5.18 10.29
N ARG A 262 8.92 -6.12 9.75
CA ARG A 262 9.21 -7.56 9.81
C ARG A 262 10.39 -7.96 8.93
N LEU A 263 10.63 -7.24 7.84
CA LEU A 263 11.71 -7.49 6.91
C LEU A 263 13.00 -6.72 7.23
N ARG A 264 13.01 -5.91 8.30
CA ARG A 264 14.12 -5.01 8.66
C ARG A 264 15.50 -5.69 8.72
N ASP A 265 15.56 -6.95 9.17
CA ASP A 265 16.81 -7.67 9.39
C ASP A 265 17.36 -8.28 8.09
N VAL A 266 16.52 -8.45 7.07
CA VAL A 266 16.89 -9.06 5.78
C VAL A 266 16.95 -8.03 4.65
N LEU A 267 16.24 -6.91 4.77
CA LEU A 267 16.14 -5.89 3.73
C LEU A 267 17.49 -5.24 3.37
N PRO A 268 18.40 -4.94 4.32
CA PRO A 268 19.74 -4.43 3.99
C PRO A 268 20.57 -5.36 3.11
N ASP A 269 20.35 -6.67 3.20
CA ASP A 269 21.05 -7.71 2.44
C ASP A 269 20.46 -7.94 1.03
N LYS A 270 19.51 -7.10 0.59
CA LYS A 270 18.81 -7.21 -0.70
C LYS A 270 18.98 -5.92 -1.52
N PRO A 271 20.20 -5.60 -1.99
CA PRO A 271 20.49 -4.33 -2.64
C PRO A 271 19.72 -4.11 -3.94
N GLU A 272 19.38 -5.16 -4.68
CA GLU A 272 18.58 -5.10 -5.91
C GLU A 272 17.13 -4.73 -5.61
N LEU A 273 16.57 -5.26 -4.51
CA LEU A 273 15.22 -4.90 -4.07
C LEU A 273 15.19 -3.47 -3.50
N PHE A 274 16.18 -3.12 -2.68
CA PHE A 274 16.34 -1.78 -2.14
C PHE A 274 16.64 -0.75 -3.24
N ALA A 275 16.99 -1.14 -4.47
CA ALA A 275 17.19 -0.19 -5.57
C ALA A 275 15.87 0.40 -6.09
N LEU A 276 14.73 -0.17 -5.71
CA LEU A 276 13.41 0.31 -6.13
C LEU A 276 12.95 1.55 -5.36
N PHE A 277 13.52 1.82 -4.18
CA PHE A 277 13.14 2.94 -3.30
C PHE A 277 14.39 3.53 -2.62
N ASP A 278 14.25 4.68 -1.97
CA ASP A 278 15.38 5.45 -1.44
C ASP A 278 15.62 5.18 0.06
N SER A 279 14.56 4.89 0.81
CA SER A 279 14.65 4.56 2.25
C SER A 279 13.46 3.73 2.74
N ALA A 280 13.59 3.17 3.94
CA ALA A 280 12.51 2.46 4.61
C ALA A 280 12.38 2.91 6.08
N VAL A 281 11.16 3.11 6.57
CA VAL A 281 10.87 3.36 7.99
C VAL A 281 10.37 2.07 8.63
N VAL A 282 10.99 1.69 9.74
CA VAL A 282 10.66 0.49 10.54
C VAL A 282 10.06 0.89 11.89
N TYR A 283 9.35 -0.02 12.56
CA TYR A 283 8.65 0.26 13.82
C TYR A 283 7.63 1.41 13.70
N GLU A 284 7.61 2.33 14.67
CA GLU A 284 6.78 3.52 14.67
C GLU A 284 7.39 4.62 13.80
N GLY A 285 6.55 5.27 13.02
CA GLY A 285 6.99 6.10 11.90
C GLY A 285 6.68 7.58 12.00
N GLU A 286 5.89 8.05 12.96
CA GLU A 286 5.44 9.45 13.00
C GLU A 286 6.61 10.44 13.10
N THR A 287 7.46 10.28 14.12
CA THR A 287 8.63 11.12 14.31
C THR A 287 9.70 10.81 13.27
N ALA A 288 9.94 9.53 12.99
CA ALA A 288 10.97 9.08 12.06
C ALA A 288 10.73 9.59 10.63
N PHE A 289 9.50 9.47 10.12
CA PHE A 289 9.14 9.90 8.79
C PHE A 289 9.12 11.44 8.67
N LEU A 290 8.69 12.16 9.70
CA LEU A 290 8.82 13.62 9.75
C LEU A 290 10.28 14.05 9.63
N GLN A 291 11.17 13.50 10.47
CA GLN A 291 12.60 13.83 10.43
C GLN A 291 13.24 13.44 9.10
N LEU A 292 12.82 12.34 8.49
CA LEU A 292 13.25 11.93 7.15
C LEU A 292 12.84 12.97 6.10
N VAL A 293 11.57 13.39 6.07
CA VAL A 293 11.07 14.41 5.13
C VAL A 293 11.84 15.72 5.28
N GLU A 294 12.11 16.15 6.52
CA GLU A 294 12.90 17.35 6.81
C GLU A 294 14.37 17.20 6.40
N ALA A 295 14.97 16.03 6.60
CA ALA A 295 16.34 15.76 6.19
C ALA A 295 16.46 15.79 4.65
N VAL A 296 15.55 15.13 3.94
CA VAL A 296 15.47 15.17 2.46
C VAL A 296 15.29 16.61 1.97
N GLY A 297 14.36 17.38 2.57
CA GLY A 297 14.12 18.77 2.18
C GLY A 297 15.28 19.73 2.44
N ALA A 298 16.15 19.40 3.41
CA ALA A 298 17.35 20.14 3.72
C ALA A 298 18.62 19.60 3.02
N GLY A 299 18.52 18.52 2.26
CA GLY A 299 19.68 17.83 1.67
C GLY A 299 20.65 17.27 2.71
N ARG A 300 20.15 16.87 3.89
CA ARG A 300 20.94 16.28 4.97
C ARG A 300 20.96 14.76 4.86
N GLU A 301 22.04 14.17 5.36
CA GLU A 301 22.17 12.72 5.52
C GLU A 301 21.12 12.16 6.48
N LEU A 302 20.71 10.90 6.25
CA LEU A 302 19.70 10.22 7.07
C LEU A 302 20.29 9.51 8.31
N THR A 303 21.60 9.63 8.55
CA THR A 303 22.31 8.92 9.62
C THR A 303 21.79 9.22 11.03
N SER A 304 21.25 10.41 11.26
CA SER A 304 20.69 10.83 12.55
C SER A 304 19.18 10.57 12.69
N VAL A 305 18.52 10.04 11.66
CA VAL A 305 17.08 9.77 11.69
C VAL A 305 16.85 8.41 12.37
N PRO A 306 16.02 8.33 13.43
CA PRO A 306 15.74 7.06 14.07
C PRO A 306 14.86 6.17 13.20
N ASN A 307 14.88 4.86 13.45
CA ASN A 307 13.97 3.90 12.82
C ASN A 307 14.03 3.85 11.26
N VAL A 308 15.12 4.29 10.64
CA VAL A 308 15.26 4.33 9.18
C VAL A 308 16.31 3.34 8.69
N ILE A 309 16.02 2.68 7.58
CA ILE A 309 17.00 2.01 6.72
C ILE A 309 17.21 2.92 5.50
N TYR A 310 18.46 3.24 5.18
CA TYR A 310 18.82 4.17 4.11
C TYR A 310 20.03 3.67 3.33
N ARG A 311 20.24 4.21 2.13
CA ARG A 311 21.42 3.94 1.30
C ARG A 311 22.31 5.17 1.24
N ASP A 312 23.61 4.98 1.41
CA ASP A 312 24.66 5.98 1.15
C ASP A 312 25.75 5.40 0.22
N ALA A 313 26.88 6.11 0.08
CA ALA A 313 28.01 5.69 -0.74
C ALA A 313 28.71 4.40 -0.25
N MET A 314 28.57 4.04 1.02
CA MET A 314 29.18 2.85 1.63
C MET A 314 28.26 1.62 1.60
N GLY A 315 26.96 1.80 1.40
CA GLY A 315 26.01 0.69 1.31
C GLY A 315 24.64 1.03 1.86
N ILE A 316 23.92 -0.01 2.27
CA ILE A 316 22.60 0.12 2.92
C ILE A 316 22.80 -0.05 4.42
N HIS A 317 22.28 0.90 5.20
CA HIS A 317 22.47 0.97 6.64
C HIS A 317 21.12 1.00 7.34
N MET A 318 21.05 0.29 8.46
CA MET A 318 19.97 0.47 9.43
C MET A 318 20.43 1.45 10.50
N SER A 319 19.62 2.46 10.79
CA SER A 319 19.89 3.42 11.86
C SER A 319 20.05 2.68 13.20
N PRO A 320 21.13 2.96 13.96
CA PRO A 320 21.29 2.38 15.29
C PRO A 320 20.35 3.04 16.31
N LEU A 321 19.74 4.17 15.94
CA LEU A 321 18.79 4.90 16.77
C LEU A 321 17.40 4.29 16.61
N SER A 322 16.78 3.94 17.73
CA SER A 322 15.38 3.51 17.77
C SER A 322 14.56 4.44 18.64
N PHE A 323 13.39 4.82 18.13
CA PHE A 323 12.48 5.75 18.77
C PHE A 323 11.07 5.15 18.89
N ALA A 324 10.40 5.41 19.99
CA ALA A 324 9.02 5.00 20.23
C ALA A 324 8.18 6.24 20.55
N GLU A 325 7.01 6.37 19.92
CA GLU A 325 6.20 7.58 20.06
C GLU A 325 5.65 7.76 21.48
N ASP A 326 5.54 9.02 21.90
CA ASP A 326 4.73 9.38 23.05
C ASP A 326 3.26 9.57 22.63
N MET A 327 2.42 8.61 23.02
CA MET A 327 0.98 8.63 22.73
C MET A 327 0.29 9.92 23.17
N ALA A 328 0.79 10.59 24.21
CA ALA A 328 0.21 11.85 24.70
C ALA A 328 0.52 13.06 23.81
N SER A 329 1.61 13.02 23.05
CA SER A 329 1.99 14.11 22.13
C SER A 329 1.45 13.94 20.72
N LEU A 330 1.03 12.73 20.33
CA LEU A 330 0.52 12.48 18.99
C LEU A 330 -0.80 13.26 18.77
N PRO A 331 -0.93 14.02 17.68
CA PRO A 331 -2.21 14.65 17.31
C PRO A 331 -3.30 13.61 17.01
N PRO A 332 -4.58 13.99 16.97
CA PRO A 332 -5.62 13.14 16.39
C PRO A 332 -5.29 12.85 14.91
N PRO A 333 -5.68 11.68 14.36
CA PRO A 333 -5.51 11.39 12.94
C PRO A 333 -6.28 12.39 12.07
N ASP A 334 -5.72 12.75 10.93
CA ASP A 334 -6.28 13.70 9.97
C ASP A 334 -6.81 12.96 8.73
N PHE A 335 -8.13 12.89 8.58
CA PHE A 335 -8.79 12.19 7.47
C PHE A 335 -9.06 13.11 6.25
N ASP A 336 -8.68 14.39 6.31
CA ASP A 336 -8.99 15.35 5.27
C ASP A 336 -8.20 15.03 3.99
N GLY A 337 -8.93 14.95 2.88
CA GLY A 337 -8.43 14.60 1.55
C GLY A 337 -8.69 13.15 1.13
N LEU A 338 -9.20 12.30 2.03
CA LEU A 338 -9.64 10.94 1.67
C LEU A 338 -11.09 10.93 1.16
N PRO A 339 -11.43 10.10 0.15
CA PRO A 339 -12.79 10.01 -0.40
C PRO A 339 -13.67 9.10 0.48
N LEU A 340 -14.01 9.57 1.68
CA LEU A 340 -14.66 8.78 2.73
C LEU A 340 -16.01 8.17 2.31
N GLU A 341 -16.70 8.78 1.35
CA GLU A 341 -17.97 8.31 0.78
C GLU A 341 -17.83 7.14 -0.21
N LYS A 342 -16.59 6.82 -0.63
CA LYS A 342 -16.34 5.74 -1.58
C LYS A 342 -16.03 4.39 -0.92
N TYR A 343 -15.76 4.34 0.38
CA TYR A 343 -15.54 3.07 1.09
C TYR A 343 -16.79 2.18 1.04
N PHE A 344 -16.59 0.86 1.07
CA PHE A 344 -17.61 -0.16 0.79
C PHE A 344 -18.42 -0.49 2.05
N LEU A 345 -18.88 0.56 2.72
CA LEU A 345 -19.79 0.51 3.85
C LEU A 345 -20.77 1.68 3.78
N PRO A 346 -22.02 1.51 4.26
CA PRO A 346 -22.98 2.60 4.33
C PRO A 346 -22.59 3.70 5.32
N GLU A 347 -21.94 3.31 6.41
CA GLU A 347 -21.53 4.21 7.48
C GLU A 347 -20.03 4.50 7.40
N ARG A 348 -19.66 5.75 7.70
CA ARG A 348 -18.25 6.15 7.74
C ARG A 348 -17.59 5.58 8.99
N ILE A 349 -16.61 4.71 8.80
CA ILE A 349 -15.75 4.20 9.87
C ILE A 349 -14.43 4.97 9.85
N LEU A 350 -14.12 5.66 10.96
CA LEU A 350 -12.86 6.37 11.14
C LEU A 350 -12.04 5.66 12.23
N PRO A 351 -10.96 4.94 11.88
CA PRO A 351 -10.19 4.22 12.89
C PRO A 351 -9.47 5.17 13.84
N TYR A 352 -9.32 4.75 15.09
CA TYR A 352 -8.57 5.49 16.09
C TYR A 352 -7.76 4.52 16.96
N LEU A 353 -6.45 4.72 17.03
CA LEU A 353 -5.55 3.88 17.82
C LEU A 353 -5.34 4.49 19.21
N ALA A 354 -6.16 4.07 20.17
CA ALA A 354 -6.07 4.55 21.56
C ALA A 354 -4.89 3.96 22.33
N THR A 355 -4.35 2.84 21.87
CA THR A 355 -3.26 2.11 22.55
C THR A 355 -2.26 1.56 21.55
N ARG A 356 -0.97 1.54 21.91
CA ARG A 356 0.11 0.88 21.15
C ARG A 356 0.75 -0.20 21.99
N GLY A 357 1.24 -1.25 21.35
CA GLY A 357 1.78 -2.44 22.02
C GLY A 357 0.72 -3.26 22.74
N CYS A 358 1.15 -4.34 23.39
CA CYS A 358 0.27 -5.26 24.12
C CYS A 358 0.79 -5.45 25.54
N TYR A 359 -0.09 -5.30 26.54
CA TYR A 359 0.29 -5.44 27.96
C TYR A 359 0.77 -6.86 28.29
N TRP A 360 0.30 -7.85 27.52
CA TRP A 360 0.65 -9.26 27.74
C TRP A 360 2.03 -9.61 27.17
N GLY A 361 2.31 -9.24 25.91
CA GLY A 361 3.64 -9.32 25.28
C GLY A 361 4.36 -10.68 25.25
N ARG A 362 3.71 -11.78 25.65
CA ARG A 362 4.37 -13.09 25.91
C ARG A 362 3.78 -14.26 25.12
N CYS A 363 2.87 -14.02 24.18
CA CYS A 363 2.34 -15.08 23.32
C CYS A 363 3.42 -15.54 22.32
N GLU A 364 3.76 -16.83 22.32
CA GLU A 364 4.76 -17.39 21.39
C GLU A 364 4.33 -17.32 19.92
N PHE A 365 3.02 -17.29 19.65
CA PHE A 365 2.44 -17.23 18.31
C PHE A 365 2.19 -15.81 17.80
N CYS A 366 2.29 -14.79 18.66
CA CYS A 366 1.85 -13.44 18.33
C CYS A 366 3.03 -12.57 17.94
N ASP A 367 2.96 -12.02 16.74
CA ASP A 367 3.97 -11.11 16.23
C ASP A 367 3.67 -9.63 16.57
N HIS A 368 2.50 -9.31 17.14
CA HIS A 368 2.07 -7.93 17.42
C HIS A 368 3.13 -7.06 18.13
N GLY A 369 3.91 -7.65 19.04
CA GLY A 369 4.96 -6.95 19.79
C GLY A 369 6.15 -6.49 18.94
N GLU A 370 6.44 -7.17 17.82
CA GLU A 370 7.61 -6.89 16.97
C GLU A 370 7.54 -5.51 16.28
N GLY A 371 6.36 -4.88 16.21
CA GLY A 371 6.19 -3.53 15.67
C GLY A 371 6.39 -2.41 16.70
N TYR A 372 6.44 -2.72 17.99
CA TYR A 372 6.44 -1.73 19.07
C TYR A 372 7.63 -1.91 20.00
N THR A 373 8.50 -0.91 20.04
CA THR A 373 9.76 -0.92 20.77
C THR A 373 9.58 -0.61 22.27
N ALA A 374 8.59 0.21 22.64
CA ALA A 374 8.35 0.62 24.04
C ALA A 374 7.15 -0.06 24.73
N GLY A 375 6.71 -1.24 24.27
CA GLY A 375 5.62 -2.00 24.90
C GLY A 375 4.26 -1.27 24.93
N TYR A 376 3.42 -1.65 25.90
CA TYR A 376 2.05 -1.13 26.03
C TYR A 376 2.00 0.34 26.49
N ARG A 377 1.33 1.16 25.70
CA ARG A 377 1.13 2.60 25.95
C ARG A 377 -0.29 3.00 25.58
N THR A 378 -0.85 3.94 26.33
CA THR A 378 -2.21 4.43 26.12
C THR A 378 -2.22 5.94 25.87
N LYS A 379 -3.16 6.38 25.04
CA LYS A 379 -3.52 7.78 24.90
C LYS A 379 -4.66 8.07 25.85
N LYS A 380 -4.43 8.97 26.81
CA LYS A 380 -5.50 9.47 27.67
C LYS A 380 -6.36 10.42 26.82
N ILE A 381 -7.60 10.04 26.57
CA ILE A 381 -8.60 10.82 25.83
C ILE A 381 -9.29 11.76 26.80
#